data_AF-A9D2Q8-F1
#
_entry.id   AF-A9D2Q8-F1
#
_cell.length_a   1.000
_cell.length_b   1.000
_cell.length_c   1.000
_cell.angle_alpha   90.00
_cell.angle_beta   90.00
_cell.angle_gamma   90.00
#
_symmetry.space_group_name_H-M   'P 1'
#
loop_
_entity.id
_entity.type
_entity.pdbx_description
1 polymer ?
#
loop_
_entity_poly.entity_id
_entity_poly.type
_entity_poly.pdbx_seq_one_letter_code
_entity_poly.pdbx_strand_id
1 'polypeptide(L)'
;MAQASNAREQMILRGEFSAGSFVPWIEAYAHKLGLTGIIQKADSGRIELQLEGPPELVDAMEVGCLLGPIDIWVETIERTPDTEPPQHRV
;
A
#
# COMPACT_ATOMS: atom_id res chain seq x y z
N MET A 1 8.30 19.76 -15.93
CA MET A 1 7.68 19.21 -14.71
C MET A 1 7.27 17.79 -15.07
N ALA A 2 7.88 16.78 -14.46
CA ALA A 2 7.64 15.39 -14.82
C ALA A 2 6.16 15.08 -14.63
N GLN A 3 5.51 14.59 -15.68
CA GLN A 3 4.16 14.04 -15.60
C GLN A 3 4.27 12.80 -14.71
N ALA A 4 3.99 12.93 -13.41
CA ALA A 4 3.91 11.77 -12.53
C ALA A 4 2.68 10.98 -12.98
N SER A 5 2.90 9.96 -13.80
CA SER A 5 1.88 8.97 -14.09
C SER A 5 1.54 8.29 -12.77
N ASN A 6 0.37 8.61 -12.21
CA ASN A 6 -0.09 7.98 -10.99
C ASN A 6 -0.41 6.52 -11.32
N ALA A 7 0.31 5.60 -10.67
CA ALA A 7 -0.01 4.19 -10.69
C ALA A 7 -1.00 3.91 -9.56
N ARG A 8 -1.93 2.99 -9.82
CA ARG A 8 -2.83 2.43 -8.82
C ARG A 8 -2.41 1.00 -8.61
N GLU A 9 -2.14 0.63 -7.36
CA GLU A 9 -1.67 -0.70 -7.00
C GLU A 9 -2.42 -1.19 -5.77
N GLN A 10 -2.79 -2.47 -5.80
CA GLN A 10 -3.35 -3.13 -4.63
C GLN A 10 -2.20 -3.81 -3.89
N MET A 11 -2.04 -3.45 -2.63
CA MET A 11 -1.08 -4.04 -1.71
C MET A 11 -1.83 -4.91 -0.71
N ILE A 12 -1.39 -6.16 -0.58
CA ILE A 12 -1.93 -7.14 0.34
C ILE A 12 -0.79 -7.53 1.30
N LEU A 13 -0.94 -7.20 2.57
CA LEU A 13 -0.02 -7.62 3.61
C LEU A 13 -0.58 -8.84 4.32
N ARG A 14 0.28 -9.80 4.63
CA ARG A 14 0.01 -10.98 5.43
C ARG A 14 0.98 -11.06 6.59
N GLY A 15 0.50 -11.54 7.73
CA GLY A 15 1.24 -11.55 8.98
C GLY A 15 0.31 -11.43 10.17
N GLU A 16 0.83 -10.96 11.29
CA GLU A 16 0.06 -10.78 12.52
C GLU A 16 -0.18 -9.28 12.75
N PHE A 17 -1.41 -8.84 12.50
CA PHE A 17 -1.81 -7.44 12.54
C PHE A 17 -2.87 -7.20 13.62
N SER A 18 -2.74 -6.09 14.33
CA SER A 18 -3.87 -5.51 15.06
C SER A 18 -4.49 -4.42 14.19
N ALA A 19 -5.63 -4.72 13.57
CA ALA A 19 -6.33 -3.79 12.66
C ALA A 19 -6.56 -2.40 13.29
N GLY A 20 -6.83 -2.35 14.60
CA GLY A 20 -7.02 -1.09 15.34
C GLY A 20 -5.77 -0.19 15.46
N SER A 21 -4.57 -0.76 15.34
CA SER A 21 -3.30 -0.01 15.43
C SER A 21 -2.64 0.19 14.05
N PHE A 22 -2.80 -0.79 13.15
CA PHE A 22 -2.17 -0.75 11.85
C PHE A 22 -2.83 0.24 10.88
N VAL A 23 -4.17 0.23 10.80
CA VAL A 23 -4.94 1.11 9.91
C VAL A 23 -4.60 2.59 10.11
N PRO A 24 -4.67 3.17 11.32
CA PRO A 24 -4.33 4.58 11.50
C PRO A 24 -2.85 4.87 11.24
N TRP A 25 -1.96 3.89 11.46
CA TRP A 25 -0.53 4.05 11.19
C TRP A 25 -0.23 4.09 9.69
N ILE A 26 -0.79 3.16 8.91
CA ILE A 26 -0.53 3.05 7.48
C ILE A 26 -1.16 4.21 6.70
N GLU A 27 -2.35 4.70 7.12
CA GLU A 27 -2.96 5.91 6.56
C GLU A 27 -2.08 7.15 6.81
N ALA A 28 -1.59 7.32 8.03
CA ALA A 28 -0.70 8.43 8.37
C ALA A 28 0.63 8.36 7.60
N TYR A 29 1.15 7.15 7.36
CA TYR A 29 2.38 6.94 6.60
C TYR A 29 2.20 7.24 5.10
N ALA A 30 1.10 6.76 4.49
CA ALA A 30 0.74 7.09 3.11
C ALA A 30 0.60 8.61 2.93
N HIS A 31 -0.13 9.27 3.84
CA HIS A 31 -0.29 10.73 3.80
C HIS A 31 1.04 11.49 3.96
N LYS A 32 1.97 10.98 4.79
CA LYS A 32 3.32 11.58 4.94
C LYS A 32 4.15 11.46 3.68
N LEU A 33 4.04 10.35 2.95
CA LEU A 33 4.70 10.14 1.67
C LEU A 33 4.07 11.00 0.55
N GLY A 34 2.84 11.48 0.74
CA GLY A 34 2.06 12.15 -0.31
C GLY A 34 1.35 11.17 -1.24
N LEU A 35 1.13 9.94 -0.78
CA LEU A 35 0.34 8.91 -1.45
C LEU A 35 -1.10 8.94 -0.97
N THR A 36 -2.02 8.56 -1.84
CA THR A 36 -3.41 8.28 -1.45
C THR A 36 -3.53 6.78 -1.21
N GLY A 37 -3.79 6.38 0.04
CA GLY A 37 -4.02 5.00 0.43
C GLY A 37 -5.45 4.78 0.91
N ILE A 38 -6.15 3.78 0.39
CA ILE A 38 -7.50 3.41 0.80
C ILE A 38 -7.47 1.99 1.35
N ILE A 39 -7.82 1.80 2.62
CA ILE A 39 -7.98 0.46 3.19
C ILE A 39 -9.23 -0.19 2.58
N GLN A 40 -9.04 -1.27 1.83
CA GLN A 40 -10.12 -2.07 1.28
C GLN A 40 -10.60 -3.09 2.32
N LYS A 41 -9.66 -3.70 3.04
CA LYS A 41 -9.94 -4.71 4.06
C LYS A 41 -8.84 -4.71 5.11
N ALA A 42 -9.21 -4.86 6.38
CA ALA A 42 -8.25 -5.00 7.47
C ALA A 42 -8.70 -6.13 8.42
N ASP A 43 -8.02 -7.28 8.33
CA ASP A 43 -8.21 -8.43 9.22
C ASP A 43 -6.93 -8.68 10.03
N SER A 44 -7.03 -9.46 11.11
CA SER A 44 -5.91 -9.76 12.01
C SER A 44 -4.75 -10.54 11.35
N GLY A 45 -5.01 -11.15 10.19
CA GLY A 45 -4.04 -11.95 9.43
C GLY A 45 -3.74 -11.43 8.02
N ARG A 46 -4.50 -10.44 7.55
CA ARG A 46 -4.49 -9.96 6.17
C ARG A 46 -5.00 -8.54 6.08
N ILE A 47 -4.20 -7.65 5.51
CA ILE A 47 -4.58 -6.28 5.22
C ILE A 47 -4.55 -6.08 3.72
N GLU A 48 -5.60 -5.49 3.16
CA GLU A 48 -5.71 -5.12 1.76
C GLU A 48 -5.89 -3.61 1.70
N LEU A 49 -4.99 -2.94 1.00
CA LEU A 49 -5.07 -1.52 0.76
C LEU A 49 -4.76 -1.22 -0.70
N GLN A 50 -5.35 -0.14 -1.18
CA GLN A 50 -5.12 0.37 -2.52
C GLN A 50 -4.31 1.65 -2.41
N LEU A 51 -3.19 1.70 -3.12
CA LEU A 51 -2.27 2.82 -3.15
C LEU A 51 -2.36 3.50 -4.51
N GLU A 52 -2.44 4.82 -4.50
CA GLU A 52 -2.49 5.66 -5.69
C GLU A 52 -1.41 6.73 -5.61
N GLY A 53 -0.49 6.72 -6.57
CA GLY A 53 0.56 7.73 -6.67
C GLY A 53 1.75 7.29 -7.53
N PRO A 54 2.86 8.04 -7.47
CA PRO A 54 4.10 7.68 -8.16
C PRO A 54 4.61 6.31 -7.71
N PRO A 55 5.00 5.41 -8.63
CA PRO A 55 5.45 4.05 -8.28
C PRO A 55 6.65 4.06 -7.33
N GLU A 56 7.55 5.03 -7.49
CA GLU A 56 8.69 5.28 -6.59
C GLU A 56 8.30 5.54 -5.13
N LEU A 57 7.14 6.18 -4.89
CA LEU A 57 6.61 6.37 -3.54
C LEU A 57 5.92 5.12 -3.03
N VAL A 58 5.23 4.36 -3.91
CA VAL A 58 4.62 3.08 -3.53
C VAL A 58 5.69 2.07 -3.10
N ASP A 59 6.86 2.08 -3.75
CA ASP A 59 8.02 1.30 -3.31
C ASP A 59 8.48 1.72 -1.90
N ALA A 60 8.53 3.02 -1.61
CA ALA A 60 8.87 3.52 -0.27
C ALA A 60 7.80 3.15 0.79
N MET A 61 6.54 3.03 0.37
CA MET A 61 5.45 2.54 1.20
C MET A 61 5.68 1.08 1.60
N GLU A 62 6.03 0.22 0.64
CA GLU A 62 6.33 -1.20 0.86
C GLU A 62 7.47 -1.40 1.86
N VAL A 63 8.57 -0.67 1.67
CA VAL A 63 9.72 -0.74 2.58
C VAL A 63 9.33 -0.32 4.00
N GLY A 64 8.49 0.71 4.14
CA GLY A 64 7.98 1.11 5.46
C GLY A 64 7.08 0.06 6.09
N CYS A 65 6.23 -0.59 5.29
CA CYS A 65 5.40 -1.70 5.73
C CYS A 65 6.23 -2.88 6.24
N LEU A 66 7.34 -3.24 5.58
CA LEU A 66 8.24 -4.30 6.05
C LEU A 66 8.85 -3.99 7.43
N LEU A 67 9.07 -2.71 7.74
CA LEU A 67 9.56 -2.29 9.04
C LEU A 67 8.46 -2.28 10.09
N GLY A 68 7.21 -2.06 9.66
CA GLY A 68 6.02 -2.03 10.49
C GLY A 68 6.10 -1.02 11.66
N PRO A 69 5.01 -0.85 12.41
CA PRO A 69 5.14 -0.37 13.78
C PRO A 69 5.77 -1.46 14.66
N ILE A 70 6.39 -1.04 15.77
CA ILE A 70 7.20 -1.92 16.64
C ILE A 70 6.43 -3.14 17.20
N ASP A 71 5.10 -3.05 17.23
CA ASP A 71 4.18 -4.05 17.79
C ASP A 71 3.54 -4.98 16.72
N ILE A 72 4.02 -4.96 15.48
CA ILE A 72 3.38 -5.68 14.36
C ILE A 72 4.40 -6.51 13.58
N TRP A 73 3.97 -7.69 13.13
CA TRP A 73 4.79 -8.61 12.36
C TRP A 73 4.24 -8.80 10.95
N VAL A 74 4.94 -8.25 9.96
CA VAL A 74 4.67 -8.51 8.54
C VAL A 74 5.45 -9.74 8.11
N GLU A 75 4.75 -10.75 7.59
CA GLU A 75 5.37 -11.95 7.01
C GLU A 75 5.62 -11.76 5.51
N THR A 76 4.60 -11.30 4.80
CA THR A 76 4.61 -11.20 3.35
C THR A 76 3.89 -9.95 2.89
N ILE A 77 4.46 -9.29 1.89
CA ILE A 77 3.79 -8.21 1.15
C ILE A 77 3.62 -8.68 -0.29
N GLU A 78 2.40 -8.66 -0.77
CA GLU A 78 2.04 -8.93 -2.15
C GLU A 78 1.55 -7.63 -2.78
N ARG A 79 2.22 -7.16 -3.84
CA ARG A 79 1.75 -6.02 -4.64
C ARG A 79 1.25 -6.54 -5.97
N THR A 80 0.04 -6.17 -6.30
CA THR A 80 -0.54 -6.37 -7.62
C THR A 80 -0.81 -5.01 -8.21
N PRO A 81 -0.20 -4.66 -9.36
CA PRO A 81 -0.60 -3.45 -10.04
C PRO A 81 -2.09 -3.56 -10.35
N ASP A 82 -2.86 -2.52 -10.04
CA ASP A 82 -4.24 -2.37 -10.49
C ASP A 82 -4.13 -1.99 -11.97
N THR A 83 -3.61 -2.92 -12.78
CA THR A 83 -3.64 -2.79 -14.22
C THR A 83 -5.11 -2.87 -14.59
N GLU A 84 -5.77 -1.71 -14.64
CA GLU A 84 -6.69 -1.50 -15.73
C GLU A 84 -5.86 -1.83 -16.99
N PRO A 85 -6.22 -2.89 -17.73
CA PRO A 85 -5.41 -3.35 -18.84
C PRO A 85 -5.17 -2.15 -19.76
N PRO A 86 -3.94 -1.92 -20.26
CA PRO A 86 -3.70 -0.83 -21.18
C PRO A 86 -4.60 -1.04 -22.38
N GLN A 87 -5.67 -0.24 -22.48
CA GLN A 87 -6.46 -0.08 -23.68
C GLN A 87 -5.63 0.71 -24.71
N HIS A 88 -4.41 0.27 -25.00
CA HIS A 88 -3.62 0.80 -26.11
C HIS A 88 -3.87 -0.05 -27.34
N ARG A 89 -5.04 0.24 -27.92
CA ARG A 89 -5.42 0.12 -29.33
C ARG A 89 -4.26 0.43 -30.27
N VAL A 90 -3.82 -0.56 -31.07
CA VAL A 90 -3.49 -0.45 -32.50
C VAL A 90 -3.82 -1.77 -33.18
#